data_AF-A0A7T3RDT7-F1
#
_entry.id   AF-A0A7T3RDT7-F1
#
_cell.length_a   1.000
_cell.length_b   1.000
_cell.length_c   1.000
_cell.angle_alpha   90.00
_cell.angle_beta   90.00
_cell.angle_gamma   90.00
#
_symmetry.space_group_name_H-M   'P 1'
#
loop_
_entity.id
_entity.type
_entity.pdbx_description
1 polymer ?
#
loop_
_entity_poly.entity_id
_entity_poly.type
_entity_poly.pdbx_seq_one_letter_code
_entity_poly.pdbx_strand_id
1 'polypeptide(L)'
;MKKIFALFVAAALGTAMFAQTTTADPTIEALNAQTAEERATQVIKIEDKYADLHPKTKSVNLELEYTPLTGEVRFYYTCMAASYDQGEAMNTAMAVYENFAKENKFKHYSYKGKDKTKYFKDDRNVRMATYVSYVVFTR
;
A
#
# COMPACT_ATOMS: atom_id res chain seq x y z
N MET A 1 27.74 63.20 -23.81
CA MET A 1 28.82 62.22 -24.01
C MET A 1 28.22 60.90 -24.47
N LYS A 2 28.78 60.35 -25.55
CA LYS A 2 28.79 58.94 -26.02
C LYS A 2 27.41 58.28 -26.30
N LYS A 3 26.96 58.33 -27.56
CA LYS A 3 27.01 57.27 -28.62
C LYS A 3 25.69 56.44 -28.64
N ILE A 4 24.75 56.67 -29.58
CA ILE A 4 24.64 56.05 -30.95
C ILE A 4 24.18 54.58 -30.84
N PHE A 5 23.15 54.00 -31.47
CA PHE A 5 22.20 54.26 -32.60
C PHE A 5 20.99 53.31 -32.40
N ALA A 6 19.74 53.69 -32.67
CA ALA A 6 18.95 53.37 -33.89
C ALA A 6 19.02 51.88 -34.34
N LEU A 7 17.94 51.09 -34.18
CA LEU A 7 16.79 50.91 -35.10
C LEU A 7 17.00 49.70 -36.03
N PHE A 8 16.10 48.70 -36.03
CA PHE A 8 15.42 48.19 -37.23
C PHE A 8 14.38 47.09 -36.90
N VAL A 9 13.27 47.22 -37.62
CA VAL A 9 11.97 46.55 -37.56
C VAL A 9 11.94 45.32 -38.50
N ALA A 10 10.90 44.50 -38.32
CA ALA A 10 10.29 43.53 -39.26
C ALA A 10 10.90 42.11 -39.22
N ALA A 11 10.15 41.02 -39.39
CA ALA A 11 8.72 40.72 -39.41
C ALA A 11 8.61 39.19 -39.47
N ALA A 12 7.46 38.67 -39.01
CA ALA A 12 6.77 37.44 -39.42
C ALA A 12 7.58 36.20 -39.86
N LEU A 13 7.25 35.04 -39.30
CA LEU A 13 6.61 33.94 -40.03
C LEU A 13 6.27 32.83 -39.02
N GLY A 14 5.01 32.42 -39.05
CA GLY A 14 4.46 31.45 -38.12
C GLY A 14 5.14 30.08 -38.23
N THR A 15 5.34 29.45 -37.08
CA THR A 15 5.10 28.03 -36.94
C THR A 15 3.94 27.90 -35.97
N ALA A 16 2.84 27.36 -36.48
CA ALA A 16 1.74 26.93 -35.67
C ALA A 16 2.30 26.00 -34.59
N MET A 17 2.33 26.49 -33.34
CA MET A 17 2.38 25.57 -32.22
C MET A 17 1.08 24.79 -32.30
N PHE A 18 1.17 23.55 -32.76
CA PHE A 18 0.14 22.56 -32.53
C PHE A 18 0.00 22.43 -31.02
N ALA A 19 -0.88 23.24 -30.43
CA ALA A 19 -1.53 22.89 -29.19
C ALA A 19 -2.33 21.63 -29.52
N GLN A 20 -1.70 20.47 -29.31
CA GLN A 20 -2.41 19.21 -29.24
C GLN A 20 -3.23 19.28 -27.95
N THR A 21 -4.35 19.98 -28.00
CA THR A 21 -5.44 19.78 -27.05
C THR A 21 -5.97 18.38 -27.35
N THR A 22 -5.32 17.38 -26.76
CA THR A 22 -6.03 16.17 -26.38
C THR A 22 -7.13 16.65 -25.43
N THR A 23 -8.32 16.86 -25.97
CA THR A 23 -9.54 16.78 -25.18
C THR A 23 -9.48 15.39 -24.56
N ALA A 24 -9.07 15.33 -23.30
CA ALA A 24 -9.07 14.09 -22.57
C ALA A 24 -10.51 13.59 -22.60
N ASP A 25 -10.71 12.46 -23.25
CA ASP A 25 -12.02 11.84 -23.30
C ASP A 25 -12.36 11.46 -21.86
N PRO A 26 -13.43 12.02 -21.26
CA PRO A 26 -13.75 11.79 -19.86
C PRO A 26 -13.99 10.29 -19.57
N THR A 27 -14.29 9.49 -20.61
CA THR A 27 -14.39 8.04 -20.49
C THR A 27 -13.02 7.38 -20.31
N ILE A 28 -11.99 7.83 -21.04
CA ILE A 28 -10.62 7.31 -20.92
C ILE A 28 -9.98 7.75 -19.60
N GLU A 29 -10.23 8.98 -19.14
CA GLU A 29 -9.77 9.43 -17.81
C GLU A 29 -10.44 8.64 -16.69
N ALA A 30 -11.75 8.37 -16.78
CA ALA A 30 -12.47 7.56 -15.80
C ALA A 30 -11.98 6.09 -15.77
N LEU A 31 -11.73 5.49 -16.94
CA LEU A 31 -11.15 4.14 -17.06
C LEU A 31 -9.73 4.09 -16.49
N ASN A 32 -8.90 5.10 -16.77
CA ASN A 32 -7.54 5.18 -16.23
C ASN A 32 -7.54 5.40 -14.71
N ALA A 33 -8.47 6.21 -14.18
CA ALA A 33 -8.63 6.42 -12.75
C ALA A 33 -9.09 5.14 -12.03
N GLN A 34 -10.05 4.41 -12.58
CA GLN A 34 -10.47 3.10 -12.05
C GLN A 34 -9.31 2.09 -12.06
N THR A 35 -8.55 2.03 -13.15
CA THR A 35 -7.37 1.16 -13.26
C THR A 35 -6.26 1.57 -12.29
N ALA A 36 -6.16 2.85 -11.92
CA ALA A 36 -5.21 3.35 -10.94
C ALA A 36 -5.63 3.01 -9.50
N GLU A 37 -6.92 3.09 -9.18
CA GLU A 37 -7.47 2.65 -7.89
C GLU A 37 -7.28 1.14 -7.69
N GLU A 38 -7.49 0.33 -8.73
CA GLU A 38 -7.22 -1.12 -8.71
C GLU A 38 -5.74 -1.48 -8.51
N ARG A 39 -4.82 -0.54 -8.76
CA ARG A 39 -3.37 -0.72 -8.57
C ARG A 39 -2.87 -0.18 -7.23
N ALA A 40 -3.69 0.62 -6.54
CA ALA A 40 -3.31 1.25 -5.29
C ALA A 40 -3.19 0.23 -4.15
N THR A 41 -2.42 0.58 -3.12
CA THR A 41 -2.35 -0.23 -1.90
C THR A 41 -3.70 -0.18 -1.19
N GLN A 42 -4.30 -1.34 -0.96
CA GLN A 42 -5.57 -1.50 -0.27
C GLN A 42 -5.37 -2.07 1.13
N VAL A 43 -6.15 -1.59 2.10
CA VAL A 43 -6.20 -2.14 3.46
C VAL A 43 -7.39 -3.08 3.56
N ILE A 44 -7.11 -4.34 3.87
CA ILE A 44 -8.08 -5.42 4.00
C ILE A 44 -8.17 -5.78 5.48
N LYS A 45 -9.33 -5.59 6.09
CA LYS A 45 -9.60 -6.06 7.45
C LYS A 45 -9.90 -7.55 7.42
N ILE A 46 -9.23 -8.30 8.28
CA ILE A 46 -9.37 -9.76 8.36
C ILE A 46 -10.21 -10.10 9.58
N GLU A 47 -11.30 -10.82 9.34
CA GLU A 47 -12.08 -11.42 10.42
C GLU A 47 -11.23 -12.48 11.13
N ASP A 48 -11.25 -12.47 12.46
CA ASP A 48 -10.44 -13.37 13.26
C ASP A 48 -11.03 -14.79 13.30
N LYS A 49 -10.68 -15.58 12.28
CA LYS A 49 -10.93 -17.02 12.19
C LYS A 49 -9.74 -17.85 12.69
N TYR A 50 -8.78 -17.21 13.36
CA TYR A 50 -7.49 -17.78 13.73
C TYR A 50 -7.28 -17.85 15.24
N ALA A 51 -8.36 -17.75 16.03
CA ALA A 51 -8.32 -17.76 17.49
C ALA A 51 -7.51 -18.92 18.09
N ASP A 52 -7.57 -20.10 17.46
CA ASP A 52 -6.82 -21.29 17.87
C ASP A 52 -5.29 -21.12 17.75
N LEU A 53 -4.82 -20.19 16.90
CA LEU A 53 -3.40 -19.87 16.71
C LEU A 53 -2.88 -18.83 17.71
N HIS A 54 -3.77 -18.20 18.49
CA HIS A 54 -3.39 -17.22 19.51
C HIS A 54 -4.20 -17.36 20.81
N PRO A 55 -4.19 -18.53 21.47
CA PRO A 55 -5.06 -18.83 22.60
C PRO A 55 -4.85 -17.92 23.83
N LYS A 56 -3.66 -17.31 23.97
CA LYS A 56 -3.38 -16.37 25.07
C LYS A 56 -3.90 -14.97 24.80
N THR A 57 -3.99 -14.59 23.52
CA THR A 57 -4.33 -13.23 23.11
C THR A 57 -5.81 -13.14 22.78
N LYS A 58 -6.54 -12.30 23.52
CA LYS A 58 -7.97 -12.03 23.25
C LYS A 58 -8.12 -10.70 22.54
N SER A 59 -9.11 -10.61 21.64
CA SER A 59 -9.45 -9.37 20.92
C SER A 59 -8.30 -8.82 20.10
N VAL A 60 -7.94 -9.56 19.05
CA VAL A 60 -6.90 -9.18 18.08
C VAL A 60 -7.52 -8.38 16.94
N ASN A 61 -6.82 -7.35 16.46
CA ASN A 61 -7.12 -6.72 15.18
C ASN A 61 -6.11 -7.20 14.12
N LEU A 62 -6.63 -7.74 13.01
CA LEU A 62 -5.87 -8.31 11.90
C LEU A 62 -6.12 -7.49 10.64
N GLU A 63 -5.04 -6.97 10.03
CA GLU A 63 -5.13 -6.16 8.81
C GLU A 63 -4.03 -6.57 7.81
N LEU A 64 -4.36 -6.49 6.52
CA LEU A 64 -3.42 -6.65 5.41
C LEU A 64 -3.39 -5.37 4.57
N GLU A 65 -2.22 -4.79 4.36
CA GLU A 65 -1.98 -3.87 3.25
C GLU A 65 -1.52 -4.69 2.04
N TYR A 66 -2.26 -4.65 0.93
CA TYR A 66 -1.90 -5.34 -0.31
C TYR A 66 -1.73 -4.34 -1.44
N THR A 67 -0.61 -4.43 -2.16
CA THR A 67 -0.34 -3.64 -3.37
C THR A 67 -0.41 -4.56 -4.60
N PRO A 68 -1.51 -4.53 -5.38
CA PRO A 68 -1.72 -5.49 -6.46
C PRO A 68 -0.64 -5.48 -7.54
N LEU A 69 -0.13 -4.30 -7.86
CA LEU A 69 0.86 -4.12 -8.92
C LEU A 69 2.19 -4.83 -8.62
N THR A 70 2.64 -4.82 -7.36
CA THR A 70 3.93 -5.37 -6.95
C THR A 70 3.82 -6.72 -6.26
N GLY A 71 2.62 -7.16 -5.90
CA GLY A 71 2.42 -8.36 -5.09
C GLY A 71 2.82 -8.18 -3.62
N GLU A 72 3.15 -6.96 -3.20
CA GLU A 72 3.61 -6.65 -1.85
C GLU A 72 2.45 -6.70 -0.86
N VAL A 73 2.64 -7.46 0.22
CA VAL A 73 1.66 -7.62 1.29
C VAL A 73 2.32 -7.39 2.63
N ARG A 74 1.72 -6.52 3.44
CA ARG A 74 2.13 -6.28 4.82
C ARG A 74 1.00 -6.66 5.76
N PHE A 75 1.30 -7.56 6.67
CA PHE A 75 0.36 -8.00 7.70
C PHE A 75 0.60 -7.27 9.01
N TYR A 76 -0.50 -6.90 9.65
CA TYR A 76 -0.53 -6.27 10.95
C TYR A 76 -1.37 -7.11 11.90
N TYR A 77 -0.74 -7.53 12.99
CA TYR A 77 -1.39 -8.18 14.12
C TYR A 77 -1.29 -7.23 15.31
N THR A 78 -2.43 -6.71 15.77
CA THR A 78 -2.47 -5.75 16.88
C THR A 78 -3.28 -6.31 18.03
N CYS A 79 -2.71 -6.28 19.24
CA CYS A 79 -3.38 -6.71 20.46
C CYS A 79 -2.91 -5.92 21.68
N MET A 80 -3.50 -6.21 22.84
CA MET A 80 -3.00 -5.67 24.11
C MET A 80 -1.56 -6.16 24.37
N ALA A 81 -0.68 -5.24 24.75
CA ALA A 81 0.74 -5.55 24.98
C ALA A 81 0.96 -6.59 26.09
N ALA A 82 0.05 -6.66 27.07
CA ALA A 82 0.13 -7.60 28.18
C ALA A 82 -0.08 -9.07 27.76
N SER A 83 -0.81 -9.31 26.66
CA SER A 83 -1.09 -10.65 26.15
C SER A 83 -0.25 -10.99 24.90
N TYR A 84 0.56 -10.06 24.40
CA TYR A 84 1.30 -10.25 23.17
C TYR A 84 2.31 -11.41 23.25
N ASP A 85 2.19 -12.33 22.31
CA ASP A 85 3.13 -13.43 22.07
C ASP A 85 3.56 -13.40 20.60
N GLN A 86 4.87 -13.26 20.36
CA GLN A 86 5.41 -13.15 19.00
C GLN A 86 5.22 -14.44 18.19
N GLY A 87 5.26 -15.61 18.84
CA GLY A 87 5.06 -16.89 18.16
C GLY A 87 3.63 -17.05 17.67
N GLU A 88 2.66 -16.68 18.51
CA GLU A 88 1.23 -16.66 18.14
C GLU A 88 0.96 -15.71 16.96
N ALA A 89 1.53 -14.50 16.99
CA ALA A 89 1.39 -13.52 15.90
C ALA A 89 2.00 -14.02 14.58
N MET A 90 3.18 -14.67 14.64
CA MET A 90 3.85 -15.22 13.45
C MET A 90 3.07 -16.39 12.84
N ASN A 91 2.57 -17.31 13.67
CA ASN A 91 1.75 -18.43 13.21
C ASN A 91 0.45 -17.93 12.56
N THR A 92 -0.17 -16.91 13.16
CA THR A 92 -1.36 -16.26 12.58
C THR A 92 -1.03 -15.62 11.23
N ALA A 93 0.10 -14.91 11.11
CA ALA A 93 0.54 -14.31 9.85
C ALA A 93 0.70 -15.35 8.75
N MET A 94 1.36 -16.47 9.04
CA MET A 94 1.55 -17.57 8.09
C MET A 94 0.21 -18.13 7.59
N ALA A 95 -0.73 -18.40 8.50
CA ALA A 95 -2.05 -18.92 8.13
C ALA A 95 -2.86 -17.92 7.29
N VAL A 96 -2.79 -16.62 7.64
CA VAL A 96 -3.41 -15.54 6.87
C VAL A 96 -2.82 -15.47 5.46
N TYR A 97 -1.49 -15.55 5.32
CA TYR A 97 -0.83 -15.55 4.02
C TYR A 97 -1.20 -16.76 3.17
N GLU A 98 -1.32 -17.95 3.76
CA GLU A 98 -1.74 -19.15 3.03
C GLU A 98 -3.17 -19.04 2.50
N ASN A 99 -4.09 -18.51 3.31
CA ASN A 99 -5.47 -18.30 2.87
C ASN A 99 -5.54 -17.22 1.79
N PHE A 100 -4.85 -16.10 1.99
CA PHE A 100 -4.75 -15.03 1.00
C PHE A 100 -4.15 -15.53 -0.33
N ALA A 101 -3.11 -16.39 -0.27
CA ALA A 101 -2.51 -16.99 -1.45
C ALA A 101 -3.49 -17.86 -2.23
N LYS A 102 -4.26 -18.70 -1.53
CA LYS A 102 -5.27 -19.58 -2.14
C LYS A 102 -6.38 -18.78 -2.81
N GLU A 103 -6.90 -17.76 -2.14
CA GLU A 103 -7.97 -16.90 -2.66
C GLU A 103 -7.52 -16.13 -3.92
N ASN A 104 -6.27 -15.66 -3.93
CA ASN A 104 -5.72 -14.83 -5.00
C ASN A 104 -4.86 -15.61 -6.02
N LYS A 105 -4.83 -16.94 -5.92
CA LYS A 105 -4.10 -17.86 -6.81
C LYS A 105 -2.59 -17.57 -6.92
N PHE A 106 -1.97 -17.18 -5.81
CA PHE A 106 -0.52 -17.05 -5.74
C PHE A 106 0.14 -18.41 -5.49
N LYS A 107 1.33 -18.63 -6.05
CA LYS A 107 2.07 -19.89 -5.86
C LYS A 107 2.95 -19.88 -4.63
N HIS A 108 3.67 -18.78 -4.43
CA HIS A 108 4.68 -18.64 -3.39
C HIS A 108 4.70 -17.19 -2.87
N TYR A 109 5.27 -17.02 -1.67
CA TYR A 109 5.67 -15.71 -1.16
C TYR A 109 7.10 -15.75 -0.63
N SER A 110 7.73 -14.59 -0.56
CA SER A 110 9.04 -14.39 0.05
C SER A 110 9.00 -13.23 1.03
N TYR A 111 9.73 -13.34 2.14
CA TYR A 111 9.86 -12.26 3.10
C TYR A 111 10.73 -11.13 2.52
N LYS A 112 10.20 -9.91 2.49
CA LYS A 112 10.91 -8.69 2.06
C LYS A 112 11.82 -8.12 3.15
N GLY A 113 11.59 -8.50 4.41
CA GLY A 113 12.35 -8.00 5.54
C GLY A 113 12.07 -8.79 6.81
N LYS A 114 12.83 -8.49 7.85
CA LYS A 114 12.58 -9.02 9.19
C LYS A 114 11.27 -8.48 9.72
N ASP A 115 10.51 -9.34 10.38
CA ASP A 115 9.33 -8.94 11.11
C ASP A 115 9.68 -7.97 12.23
N LYS A 116 8.75 -7.09 12.56
CA LYS A 116 8.96 -6.02 13.54
C LYS A 116 7.82 -6.02 14.54
N THR A 117 8.14 -5.75 15.80
CA THR A 117 7.15 -5.47 16.83
C THR A 117 7.26 -4.02 17.25
N LYS A 118 6.13 -3.33 17.36
CA LYS A 118 6.05 -1.96 17.90
C LYS A 118 5.11 -1.95 19.09
N TYR A 119 5.49 -1.23 20.13
CA TYR A 119 4.66 -1.00 21.31
C TYR A 119 4.25 0.46 21.35
N PHE A 120 2.99 0.72 21.68
CA PHE A 120 2.43 2.07 21.76
C PHE A 120 1.30 2.11 22.78
N LYS A 121 0.72 3.29 23.00
CA LYS A 121 -0.51 3.45 23.75
C LYS A 121 -1.61 3.92 22.81
N ASP A 122 -2.79 3.35 22.94
CA ASP A 122 -3.97 3.81 22.21
C ASP A 122 -4.55 5.10 22.81
N ASP A 123 -5.63 5.60 22.22
CA ASP A 123 -6.34 6.82 22.66
C ASP A 123 -6.89 6.69 24.09
N ARG A 124 -7.04 5.46 24.60
CA ARG A 124 -7.50 5.15 25.96
C ARG A 124 -6.34 4.93 26.92
N ASN A 125 -5.11 5.23 26.50
CA ASN A 125 -3.87 5.06 27.27
C ASN A 125 -3.57 3.58 27.60
N VAL A 126 -4.19 2.62 26.89
CA VAL A 126 -3.95 1.18 27.01
C VAL A 126 -2.70 0.83 26.19
N ARG A 127 -1.80 0.03 26.78
CA ARG A 127 -0.59 -0.42 26.08
C ARG A 127 -0.94 -1.49 25.05
N MET A 128 -0.59 -1.23 23.81
CA MET A 128 -0.82 -2.10 22.66
C MET A 128 0.52 -2.58 22.08
N ALA A 129 0.49 -3.72 21.41
CA ALA A 129 1.57 -4.25 20.62
C ALA A 129 1.07 -4.52 19.20
N THR A 130 1.86 -4.11 18.20
CA THR A 130 1.63 -4.47 16.80
C THR A 130 2.83 -5.22 16.26
N TYR A 131 2.59 -6.47 15.85
CA TYR A 131 3.50 -7.23 15.03
C TYR A 131 3.25 -6.92 13.56
N VAL A 132 4.32 -6.73 12.81
CA VAL A 132 4.31 -6.40 11.39
C VAL A 132 5.18 -7.38 10.63
N SER A 133 4.59 -8.07 9.66
CA SER A 133 5.30 -8.94 8.72
C SER A 133 5.16 -8.41 7.29
N TYR A 134 6.19 -8.59 6.47
CA TYR A 134 6.24 -8.03 5.12
C TYR A 134 6.73 -9.04 4.09
N VAL A 135 5.86 -9.37 3.14
CA VAL A 135 6.09 -10.38 2.11
C VAL A 135 5.77 -9.87 0.71
N VAL A 136 6.27 -10.57 -0.31
CA VAL A 136 5.87 -10.40 -1.71
C VAL A 136 5.37 -11.72 -2.23
N PHE A 137 4.18 -11.71 -2.81
CA PHE A 137 3.61 -12.84 -3.52
C PHE A 137 4.06 -12.86 -4.99
N THR A 138 4.30 -14.07 -5.50
CA THR A 138 4.61 -14.33 -6.89
C THR A 138 3.56 -15.27 -7.49
N ARG A 139 3.09 -14.95 -8.71
CA ARG A 139 2.15 -15.78 -9.49
C ARG A 139 2.86 -16.91 -10.23
#